data_AF-A0A5J6I644-F1
#
_entry.id   AF-A0A5J6I644-F1
#
_cell.length_a   1.000
_cell.length_b   1.000
_cell.length_c   1.000
_cell.angle_alpha   90.00
_cell.angle_beta   90.00
_cell.angle_gamma   90.00
#
_symmetry.space_group_name_H-M   'P 1'
#
loop_
_entity.id
_entity.type
_entity.pdbx_description
1 polymer ?
#
loop_
_entity_poly.entity_id
_entity_poly.type
_entity_poly.pdbx_seq_one_letter_code
_entity_poly.pdbx_strand_id
1 'polypeptide(L)'
;MACDEGHAEAPDDRSAALLGELEAAIAAAPPGTSGWPEELEDLWDRAQEEPGLALTDEQRQHFAARRERWEASSEAQRLLWSLREAVRRGELRDVSRAVALAELGAHAGLGGYDNIWLLRDLGRPHGEQALARLVQDESVGESDRQEAREWLAKLRRPEYEARASRPTDGEELLLPKVVRDLTSGWAGGWEIEDEPTPERFAQARAILEALLPDQRLASEEPPHWEGKWIEDAEDRPAWLEVQMVLIPLMPDARLVTRERLIWAWHECERLGIDLEDATPEAFAERWAARIAANLAQGMLEWLWREGCFAPWAQDLAIRYIDRNIAVTDATRLLTEAAEAGSQWGPTADGRPCPP
;
A
#
# COMPACT_ATOMS: atom_id res chain seq x y z
N MET A 1 34.73 10.03 52.08
CA MET A 1 34.29 9.15 50.98
C MET A 1 32.93 9.66 50.58
N ALA A 2 32.90 10.65 49.70
CA ALA A 2 31.68 11.29 49.23
C ALA A 2 31.09 10.36 48.16
N CYS A 3 29.88 9.86 48.41
CA CYS A 3 29.09 9.21 47.39
C CYS A 3 28.51 10.31 46.51
N ASP A 4 28.93 10.28 45.25
CA ASP A 4 28.43 11.11 44.17
C ASP A 4 26.96 10.72 43.92
N GLU A 5 26.03 11.54 44.45
CA GLU A 5 24.61 11.46 44.13
C GLU A 5 24.42 11.99 42.71
N GLY A 6 24.71 11.12 41.74
CA GLY A 6 24.31 11.31 40.35
C GLY A 6 22.82 11.58 40.33
N HIS A 7 22.47 12.85 40.09
CA HIS A 7 21.10 13.29 39.86
C HIS A 7 20.59 12.55 38.63
N ALA A 8 19.85 11.46 38.85
CA ALA A 8 19.01 10.88 37.83
C ALA A 8 17.95 11.94 37.52
N GLU A 9 18.17 12.69 36.44
CA GLU A 9 17.23 13.65 35.88
C GLU A 9 15.85 13.00 35.83
N ALA A 10 14.86 13.61 36.49
CA ALA A 10 13.55 13.01 36.57
C ALA A 10 13.02 12.83 35.13
N PRO A 11 12.46 11.67 34.77
CA PRO A 11 11.95 11.42 33.41
C PRO A 11 10.93 12.48 32.95
N ASP A 12 10.27 13.15 33.90
CA ASP A 12 9.36 14.27 33.67
C ASP A 12 10.06 15.51 33.06
N ASP A 13 11.30 15.82 33.44
CA ASP A 13 12.04 16.97 32.91
C ASP A 13 12.56 16.72 31.49
N ARG A 14 12.93 15.47 31.20
CA ARG A 14 13.54 15.09 29.92
C ARG A 14 12.56 15.15 28.75
N SER A 15 11.34 14.68 28.90
CA SER A 15 10.34 14.71 27.80
C SER A 15 9.88 16.14 27.48
N ALA A 16 9.73 16.99 28.51
CA ALA A 16 9.40 18.40 28.33
C ALA A 16 10.54 19.17 27.64
N ALA A 17 11.80 18.87 27.98
CA ALA A 17 12.97 19.43 27.32
C ALA A 17 13.01 19.06 25.83
N LEU A 18 12.82 17.78 25.49
CA LEU A 18 12.78 17.32 24.09
C LEU A 18 11.69 18.03 23.27
N LEU A 19 10.49 18.22 23.84
CA LEU A 19 9.42 18.96 23.17
C LEU A 19 9.77 20.44 22.97
N GLY A 20 10.43 21.06 23.95
CA GLY A 20 10.91 22.44 23.84
C GLY A 20 12.02 22.61 22.79
N GLU A 21 12.96 21.65 22.73
CA GLU A 21 14.01 21.61 21.71
C GLU A 21 13.42 21.43 20.31
N LEU A 22 12.42 20.55 20.15
CA LEU A 22 11.77 20.32 18.86
C LEU A 22 11.01 21.57 18.39
N GLU A 23 10.27 22.23 19.28
CA GLU A 23 9.60 23.49 18.97
C GLU A 23 10.57 24.57 18.53
N ALA A 24 11.71 24.71 19.22
CA ALA A 24 12.75 25.66 18.86
C ALA A 24 13.40 25.33 17.51
N ALA A 25 13.68 24.05 17.24
CA ALA A 25 14.25 23.59 15.98
C ALA A 25 13.32 23.88 14.79
N ILE A 26 12.02 23.62 14.94
CA ILE A 26 11.02 23.93 13.91
C ILE A 26 10.92 25.44 13.69
N ALA A 27 10.87 26.24 14.76
CA ALA A 27 10.75 27.69 14.66
C ALA A 27 11.99 28.37 14.05
N ALA A 28 13.18 27.79 14.22
CA ALA A 28 14.43 28.31 13.70
C ALA A 28 14.72 27.90 12.24
N ALA A 29 13.99 26.93 11.70
CA ALA A 29 14.25 26.40 10.37
C ALA A 29 13.96 27.44 9.27
N PRO A 30 14.88 27.65 8.31
CA PRO A 30 14.60 28.44 7.12
C PRO A 30 13.42 27.87 6.31
N PRO A 31 12.71 28.71 5.53
CA PRO A 31 11.59 28.27 4.71
C PRO A 31 12.01 27.20 3.69
N GLY A 32 11.02 26.39 3.25
CA GLY A 32 11.23 25.37 2.23
C GLY A 32 11.82 25.90 0.94
N THR A 33 12.67 25.09 0.29
CA THR A 33 13.25 25.39 -1.04
C THR A 33 12.37 24.84 -2.17
N SER A 34 11.07 24.65 -1.94
CA SER A 34 10.13 24.16 -2.96
C SER A 34 10.11 25.12 -4.16
N GLY A 35 10.22 24.58 -5.37
CA GLY A 35 10.29 25.37 -6.60
C GLY A 35 11.71 25.75 -7.05
N TRP A 36 12.73 25.01 -6.59
CA TRP A 36 14.09 25.15 -7.13
C TRP A 36 14.14 24.62 -8.57
N PRO A 37 14.65 25.40 -9.54
CA PRO A 37 14.91 24.90 -10.89
C PRO A 37 15.91 23.74 -10.86
N GLU A 38 15.74 22.78 -11.77
CA GLU A 38 16.64 21.62 -11.93
C GLU A 38 18.10 22.07 -12.10
N GLU A 39 18.33 23.20 -12.78
CA GLU A 39 19.66 23.76 -12.97
C GLU A 39 20.33 24.24 -11.67
N LEU A 40 19.55 24.60 -10.63
CA LEU A 40 20.09 24.93 -9.31
C LEU A 40 20.36 23.69 -8.46
N GLU A 41 19.63 22.58 -8.68
CA GLU A 41 19.90 21.30 -8.02
C GLU A 41 21.19 20.68 -8.57
N ASP A 42 21.36 20.64 -9.90
CA ASP A 42 22.62 20.22 -10.55
C ASP A 42 23.81 21.06 -10.07
N LEU A 43 23.62 22.38 -9.95
CA LEU A 43 24.67 23.29 -9.50
C LEU A 43 24.99 23.08 -8.01
N TRP A 44 23.99 22.75 -7.21
CA TRP A 44 24.17 22.42 -5.79
C TRP A 44 25.00 21.16 -5.63
N ASP A 45 24.65 20.08 -6.32
CA ASP A 45 25.38 18.81 -6.25
C ASP A 45 26.85 18.99 -6.64
N ARG A 46 27.09 19.70 -7.76
CA ARG A 46 28.45 20.04 -8.19
C ARG A 46 29.20 20.91 -7.19
N ALA A 47 28.52 21.85 -6.51
CA ALA A 47 29.15 22.70 -5.51
C ALA A 47 29.56 21.92 -4.24
N GLN A 48 28.94 20.77 -3.96
CA GLN A 48 29.39 19.88 -2.87
C GLN A 48 30.66 19.11 -3.26
N GLU A 49 30.81 18.76 -4.53
CA GLU A 49 31.96 18.00 -5.04
C GLU A 49 33.17 18.87 -5.41
N GLU A 50 32.94 20.13 -5.79
CA GLU A 50 33.96 21.08 -6.24
C GLU A 50 34.09 22.30 -5.30
N PRO A 51 34.97 22.27 -4.25
CA PRO A 51 35.12 23.33 -3.24
C PRO A 51 35.59 24.72 -3.71
N GLY A 52 35.61 24.98 -5.02
CA GLY A 52 36.01 26.26 -5.63
C GLY A 52 35.10 26.72 -6.76
N LEU A 53 33.92 26.10 -6.92
CA LEU A 53 32.96 26.45 -7.96
C LEU A 53 32.56 27.92 -7.85
N ALA A 54 32.63 28.65 -8.96
CA ALA A 54 32.31 30.08 -9.00
C ALA A 54 30.80 30.28 -8.90
N LEU A 55 30.32 30.56 -7.69
CA LEU A 55 28.92 30.90 -7.42
C LEU A 55 28.71 32.41 -7.39
N THR A 56 27.50 32.85 -7.71
CA THR A 56 27.04 34.22 -7.41
C THR A 56 26.75 34.38 -5.92
N ASP A 57 26.63 35.62 -5.43
CA ASP A 57 26.24 35.87 -4.03
C ASP A 57 24.85 35.33 -3.71
N GLU A 58 23.93 35.43 -4.65
CA GLU A 58 22.57 34.89 -4.55
C GLU A 58 22.59 33.36 -4.42
N GLN A 59 23.33 32.66 -5.28
CA GLN A 59 23.51 31.20 -5.19
C GLN A 59 24.15 30.79 -3.85
N ARG A 60 25.16 31.54 -3.38
CA ARG A 60 25.76 31.28 -2.06
C ARG A 60 24.75 31.39 -0.92
N GLN A 61 23.88 32.40 -0.95
CA GLN A 61 22.83 32.59 0.06
C GLN A 61 21.80 31.47 0.03
N HIS A 62 21.32 31.09 -1.16
CA HIS A 62 20.41 29.94 -1.31
C HIS A 62 21.03 28.63 -0.80
N PHE A 63 22.30 28.39 -1.13
CA PHE A 63 23.01 27.19 -0.71
C PHE A 63 23.25 27.18 0.81
N ALA A 64 23.53 28.34 1.42
CA ALA A 64 23.61 28.46 2.87
C ALA A 64 22.27 28.16 3.54
N ALA A 65 21.16 28.77 3.07
CA ALA A 65 19.83 28.52 3.60
C ALA A 65 19.40 27.05 3.46
N ARG A 66 19.76 26.38 2.36
CA ARG A 66 19.51 24.94 2.19
C ARG A 66 20.29 24.09 3.20
N ARG A 67 21.58 24.39 3.44
CA ARG A 67 22.36 23.70 4.48
C ARG A 67 21.74 23.88 5.87
N GLU A 68 21.44 25.13 6.24
CA GLU A 68 20.81 25.45 7.52
C GLU A 68 19.48 24.72 7.70
N ARG A 69 18.67 24.63 6.64
CA ARG A 69 17.42 23.86 6.66
C ARG A 69 17.65 22.36 6.76
N TRP A 70 18.64 21.81 6.06
CA TRP A 70 18.99 20.39 6.18
C TRP A 70 19.48 20.03 7.58
N GLU A 71 20.29 20.91 8.21
CA GLU A 71 20.73 20.78 9.59
C GLU A 71 19.53 20.84 10.57
N ALA A 72 18.61 21.80 10.38
CA ALA A 72 17.40 21.89 11.19
C ALA A 72 16.50 20.65 11.04
N SER A 73 16.36 20.12 9.83
CA SER A 73 15.63 18.89 9.55
C SER A 73 16.28 17.67 10.22
N SER A 74 17.60 17.55 10.15
CA SER A 74 18.37 16.48 10.81
C SER A 74 18.23 16.53 12.33
N GLU A 75 18.25 17.74 12.90
CA GLU A 75 18.05 17.94 14.33
C GLU A 75 16.63 17.59 14.75
N ALA A 76 15.62 18.02 13.99
CA ALA A 76 14.22 17.64 14.22
C ALA A 76 14.05 16.11 14.18
N GLN A 77 14.65 15.43 13.20
CA GLN A 77 14.65 13.96 13.10
C GLN A 77 15.23 13.31 14.37
N ARG A 78 16.38 13.78 14.86
CA ARG A 78 17.01 13.27 16.09
C ARG A 78 16.09 13.42 17.31
N LEU A 79 15.41 14.57 17.42
CA LEU A 79 14.49 14.88 18.52
C LEU A 79 13.22 14.02 18.43
N LEU A 80 12.64 13.88 17.24
CA LEU A 80 11.48 13.02 16.98
C LEU A 80 11.80 11.55 17.31
N TRP A 81 12.97 11.05 16.91
CA TRP A 81 13.43 9.72 17.31
C TRP A 81 13.49 9.55 18.83
N SER A 82 14.04 10.54 19.53
CA SER A 82 14.13 10.53 21.00
C SER A 82 12.75 10.57 21.67
N LEU A 83 11.81 11.33 21.11
CA LEU A 83 10.42 11.37 21.56
C LEU A 83 9.72 10.03 21.34
N ARG A 84 9.93 9.37 20.19
CA ARG A 84 9.40 8.02 19.92
C ARG A 84 9.88 7.00 20.94
N GLU A 85 11.17 7.04 21.29
CA GLU A 85 11.72 6.20 22.37
C GLU A 85 11.09 6.52 23.74
N ALA A 86 10.76 7.78 24.01
CA ALA A 86 10.02 8.16 25.22
C ALA A 86 8.56 7.64 25.19
N VAL A 87 7.89 7.68 24.03
CA VAL A 87 6.54 7.09 23.85
C VAL A 87 6.55 5.59 24.13
N ARG A 88 7.51 4.85 23.55
CA ARG A 88 7.65 3.39 23.75
C ARG A 88 7.88 3.01 25.21
N ARG A 89 8.58 3.86 25.96
CA ARG A 89 8.83 3.68 27.40
C ARG A 89 7.68 4.18 28.29
N GLY A 90 6.65 4.80 27.72
CA GLY A 90 5.54 5.38 28.48
C GLY A 90 5.93 6.64 29.28
N GLU A 91 7.00 7.31 28.87
CA GLU A 91 7.57 8.48 29.55
C GLU A 91 7.01 9.82 29.02
N LEU A 92 6.34 9.81 27.87
CA LEU A 92 5.75 11.03 27.30
C LEU A 92 4.45 11.41 28.04
N ARG A 93 4.47 12.54 28.73
CA ARG A 93 3.31 13.06 29.48
C ARG A 93 2.44 14.00 28.65
N ASP A 94 3.05 14.90 27.87
CA ASP A 94 2.34 15.89 27.07
C ASP A 94 2.12 15.41 25.63
N VAL A 95 1.19 14.47 25.49
CA VAL A 95 0.82 13.88 24.20
C VAL A 95 0.25 14.93 23.24
N SER A 96 -0.52 15.90 23.74
CA SER A 96 -1.17 16.90 22.89
C SER A 96 -0.14 17.84 22.24
N ARG A 97 0.87 18.26 22.99
CA ARG A 97 1.98 19.05 22.44
C ARG A 97 2.84 18.25 21.47
N ALA A 98 3.11 16.98 21.76
CA ALA A 98 3.85 16.12 20.85
C ALA A 98 3.14 15.96 19.50
N VAL A 99 1.80 15.77 19.50
CA VAL A 99 0.99 15.74 18.29
C VAL A 99 1.10 17.06 17.51
N ALA A 100 0.88 18.19 18.17
CA ALA A 100 0.91 19.49 17.52
C ALA A 100 2.28 19.79 16.88
N LEU A 101 3.38 19.41 17.53
CA LEU A 101 4.73 19.58 16.99
C LEU A 101 5.02 18.63 15.82
N ALA A 102 4.55 17.39 15.88
CA ALA A 102 4.68 16.45 14.76
C ALA A 102 3.89 16.94 13.53
N GLU A 103 2.67 17.43 13.73
CA GLU A 103 1.89 18.04 12.64
C GLU A 103 2.62 19.26 12.09
N LEU A 104 3.08 20.18 12.94
CA LEU A 104 3.81 21.36 12.49
C LEU A 104 5.10 21.00 11.73
N GLY A 105 5.84 19.99 12.19
CA GLY A 105 7.04 19.48 11.52
C GLY A 105 6.74 18.92 10.13
N ALA A 106 5.64 18.16 9.98
CA ALA A 106 5.18 17.65 8.69
C ALA A 106 4.79 18.78 7.73
N HIS A 107 4.00 19.77 8.17
CA HIS A 107 3.67 20.95 7.35
C HIS A 107 4.91 21.75 6.95
N ALA A 108 5.89 21.82 7.85
CA ALA A 108 7.14 22.51 7.59
C ALA A 108 8.09 21.69 6.71
N GLY A 109 7.80 20.42 6.39
CA GLY A 109 8.71 19.53 5.64
C GLY A 109 10.05 19.30 6.35
N LEU A 110 10.03 19.12 7.67
CA LEU A 110 11.20 18.91 8.53
C LEU A 110 11.14 17.55 9.22
N GLY A 111 12.28 16.88 9.37
CA GLY A 111 12.35 15.58 10.06
C GLY A 111 11.88 14.39 9.24
N GLY A 112 11.47 14.60 7.98
CA GLY A 112 10.98 13.55 7.07
C GLY A 112 9.82 12.75 7.69
N TYR A 113 9.81 11.45 7.43
CA TYR A 113 8.77 10.54 7.93
C TYR A 113 8.74 10.35 9.46
N ASP A 114 9.73 10.87 10.21
CA ASP A 114 9.74 10.71 11.67
C ASP A 114 8.57 11.41 12.38
N ASN A 115 7.98 12.46 11.77
CA ASN A 115 6.74 13.05 12.29
C ASN A 115 5.60 12.05 12.25
N ILE A 116 5.42 11.40 11.10
CA ILE A 116 4.37 10.41 10.86
C ILE A 116 4.59 9.19 11.74
N TRP A 117 5.84 8.75 11.88
CA TRP A 117 6.19 7.64 12.76
C TRP A 117 6.00 7.95 14.24
N LEU A 118 6.17 9.21 14.66
CA LEU A 118 5.80 9.63 16.02
C LEU A 118 4.28 9.57 16.19
N LEU A 119 3.50 10.10 15.26
CA LEU A 119 2.03 10.01 15.30
C LEU A 119 1.55 8.54 15.32
N ARG A 120 2.19 7.67 14.54
CA ARG A 120 1.97 6.22 14.61
C ARG A 120 2.19 5.68 16.02
N ASP A 121 3.35 5.98 16.62
CA ASP A 121 3.73 5.46 17.93
C ASP A 121 2.83 6.00 19.06
N LEU A 122 2.24 7.19 18.89
CA LEU A 122 1.22 7.75 19.79
C LEU A 122 -0.12 7.01 19.72
N GLY A 123 -0.38 6.26 18.64
CA GLY A 123 -1.52 5.38 18.50
C GLY A 123 -2.88 6.07 18.63
N ARG A 124 -3.88 5.35 19.15
CA ARG A 124 -5.25 5.86 19.28
C ARG A 124 -5.51 6.49 20.66
N PRO A 125 -6.31 7.57 20.76
CA PRO A 125 -6.96 8.27 19.64
C PRO A 125 -6.08 9.36 19.01
N HIS A 126 -5.02 9.81 19.69
CA HIS A 126 -4.33 11.05 19.38
C HIS A 126 -3.56 11.02 18.05
N GLY A 127 -2.77 9.97 17.83
CA GLY A 127 -2.04 9.75 16.58
C GLY A 127 -2.97 9.51 15.40
N GLU A 128 -4.00 8.68 15.59
CA GLU A 128 -5.01 8.42 14.56
C GLU A 128 -5.69 9.71 14.06
N GLN A 129 -6.11 10.58 14.99
CA GLN A 129 -6.77 11.84 14.63
C GLN A 129 -5.83 12.81 13.91
N ALA A 130 -4.54 12.84 14.28
CA ALA A 130 -3.55 13.68 13.63
C ALA A 130 -3.23 13.19 12.21
N LEU A 131 -3.00 11.89 12.05
CA LEU A 131 -2.80 11.29 10.72
C LEU A 131 -4.01 11.54 9.80
N ALA A 132 -5.23 11.43 10.33
CA ALA A 132 -6.45 11.73 9.58
C ALA A 132 -6.54 13.19 9.10
N ARG A 133 -5.95 14.15 9.84
CA ARG A 133 -5.85 15.54 9.38
C ARG A 133 -4.78 15.68 8.30
N LEU A 134 -3.58 15.15 8.51
CA LEU A 134 -2.47 15.25 7.54
C LEU A 134 -2.83 14.66 6.18
N VAL A 135 -3.50 13.51 6.15
CA VAL A 135 -3.92 12.84 4.91
C VAL A 135 -4.80 13.73 4.02
N GLN A 136 -5.59 14.63 4.62
CA GLN A 136 -6.52 15.52 3.92
C GLN A 136 -5.93 16.92 3.68
N ASP A 137 -4.72 17.19 4.17
CA ASP A 137 -4.11 18.51 4.12
C ASP A 137 -3.19 18.67 2.90
N GLU A 138 -3.70 19.27 1.84
CA GLU A 138 -2.96 19.50 0.58
C GLU A 138 -1.71 20.39 0.74
N SER A 139 -1.53 21.07 1.89
CA SER A 139 -0.29 21.80 2.17
C SER A 139 0.88 20.88 2.57
N VAL A 140 0.59 19.62 2.91
CA VAL A 140 1.58 18.58 3.19
C VAL A 140 1.93 17.85 1.88
N GLY A 141 3.23 17.56 1.68
CA GLY A 141 3.71 16.86 0.48
C GLY A 141 3.06 15.49 0.29
N GLU A 142 2.84 15.07 -0.97
CA GLU A 142 2.16 13.79 -1.25
C GLU A 142 2.87 12.59 -0.62
N SER A 143 4.21 12.54 -0.64
CA SER A 143 4.96 11.42 -0.04
C SER A 143 4.68 11.29 1.47
N ASP A 144 4.58 12.42 2.18
CA ASP A 144 4.18 12.45 3.60
C ASP A 144 2.70 12.08 3.78
N ARG A 145 1.79 12.55 2.91
CA ARG A 145 0.37 12.16 2.96
C ARG A 145 0.17 10.68 2.70
N GLN A 146 0.92 10.09 1.77
CA GLN A 146 0.89 8.67 1.47
C GLN A 146 1.39 7.83 2.65
N GLU A 147 2.53 8.18 3.25
CA GLU A 147 3.03 7.49 4.45
C GLU A 147 2.03 7.63 5.62
N ALA A 148 1.42 8.81 5.79
CA ALA A 148 0.38 9.02 6.80
C ALA A 148 -0.86 8.16 6.55
N ARG A 149 -1.28 8.02 5.30
CA ARG A 149 -2.39 7.18 4.86
C ARG A 149 -2.14 5.70 5.17
N GLU A 150 -0.95 5.19 4.87
CA GLU A 150 -0.58 3.81 5.19
C GLU A 150 -0.64 3.53 6.68
N TRP A 151 -0.09 4.42 7.52
CA TRP A 151 -0.11 4.23 8.98
C TRP A 151 -1.51 4.42 9.57
N LEU A 152 -2.31 5.33 9.03
CA LEU A 152 -3.70 5.49 9.43
C LEU A 152 -4.50 4.22 9.14
N ALA A 153 -4.35 3.64 7.95
CA ALA A 153 -4.98 2.37 7.60
C ALA A 153 -4.53 1.23 8.54
N LYS A 154 -3.23 1.14 8.86
CA LYS A 154 -2.69 0.16 9.83
C LYS A 154 -3.26 0.37 11.24
N LEU A 155 -3.38 1.60 11.71
CA LEU A 155 -4.00 1.91 13.00
C LEU A 155 -5.49 1.58 13.02
N ARG A 156 -6.20 1.75 11.89
CA ARG A 156 -7.63 1.44 11.74
C ARG A 156 -7.95 -0.03 11.50
N ARG A 157 -6.97 -0.83 11.06
CA ARG A 157 -7.09 -2.27 10.79
C ARG A 157 -7.89 -3.09 11.81
N PRO A 158 -7.74 -2.92 13.14
CA PRO A 158 -8.57 -3.65 14.11
C PRO A 158 -10.08 -3.43 13.92
N GLU A 159 -10.52 -2.27 13.42
CA GLU A 159 -11.93 -2.02 13.10
C GLU A 159 -12.37 -2.76 11.85
N TYR A 160 -11.48 -2.87 10.86
CA TYR A 160 -11.75 -3.61 9.62
C TYR A 160 -11.93 -5.08 9.94
N GLU A 161 -11.05 -5.65 10.76
CA GLU A 161 -11.10 -7.04 11.21
C GLU A 161 -12.32 -7.30 12.14
N ALA A 162 -12.64 -6.35 13.03
CA ALA A 162 -13.85 -6.42 13.85
C ALA A 162 -15.14 -6.35 13.03
N ARG A 163 -15.10 -5.74 11.84
CA ARG A 163 -16.21 -5.77 10.88
C ARG A 163 -16.20 -7.04 10.05
N ALA A 164 -15.01 -7.49 9.62
CA ALA A 164 -14.82 -8.73 8.88
C ALA A 164 -15.43 -9.93 9.62
N SER A 165 -15.25 -9.97 10.95
CA SER A 165 -15.74 -11.02 11.84
C SER A 165 -17.25 -11.00 12.11
N ARG A 166 -17.98 -9.96 11.70
CA ARG A 166 -19.44 -9.92 11.84
C ARG A 166 -20.09 -10.89 10.85
N PRO A 167 -21.21 -11.55 11.21
CA PRO A 167 -22.00 -12.31 10.26
C PRO A 167 -22.46 -11.42 9.09
N THR A 168 -22.54 -12.00 7.90
CA THR A 168 -23.04 -11.34 6.68
C THR A 168 -24.56 -11.48 6.51
N ASP A 169 -25.29 -11.77 7.59
CA ASP A 169 -26.74 -11.98 7.56
C ASP A 169 -27.46 -10.70 7.11
N GLY A 170 -28.12 -10.78 5.95
CA GLY A 170 -28.82 -9.64 5.34
C GLY A 170 -27.97 -8.74 4.45
N GLU A 171 -26.69 -9.06 4.25
CA GLU A 171 -25.82 -8.41 3.26
C GLU A 171 -25.97 -9.06 1.87
N GLU A 172 -25.84 -8.27 0.80
CA GLU A 172 -25.87 -8.77 -0.58
C GLU A 172 -24.51 -9.38 -0.96
N LEU A 173 -24.49 -10.70 -1.12
CA LEU A 173 -23.32 -11.46 -1.55
C LEU A 173 -23.10 -11.28 -3.05
N LEU A 174 -21.96 -10.70 -3.42
CA LEU A 174 -21.69 -10.34 -4.82
C LEU A 174 -21.00 -11.46 -5.63
N LEU A 175 -20.38 -12.42 -4.95
CA LEU A 175 -19.71 -13.54 -5.61
C LEU A 175 -20.60 -14.80 -5.69
N PRO A 176 -20.52 -15.56 -6.80
CA PRO A 176 -21.22 -16.84 -6.95
C PRO A 176 -20.93 -17.81 -5.80
N LYS A 177 -21.91 -18.65 -5.46
CA LYS A 177 -21.77 -19.61 -4.34
C LYS A 177 -20.53 -20.50 -4.46
N VAL A 178 -20.25 -21.03 -5.66
CA VAL A 178 -19.08 -21.90 -5.89
C VAL A 178 -17.74 -21.20 -5.61
N VAL A 179 -17.68 -19.89 -5.80
CA VAL A 179 -16.50 -19.05 -5.46
C VAL A 179 -16.43 -18.83 -3.96
N ARG A 180 -17.58 -18.56 -3.32
CA ARG A 180 -17.66 -18.34 -1.87
C ARG A 180 -17.33 -19.60 -1.07
N ASP A 181 -17.53 -20.79 -1.63
CA ASP A 181 -17.17 -22.03 -0.94
C ASP A 181 -15.64 -22.27 -0.91
N LEU A 182 -14.83 -21.37 -1.50
CA LEU A 182 -13.38 -21.34 -1.34
C LEU A 182 -12.95 -20.92 0.07
N THR A 183 -11.89 -21.55 0.58
CA THR A 183 -11.27 -21.21 1.87
C THR A 183 -10.06 -20.29 1.72
N SER A 184 -9.62 -20.00 0.49
CA SER A 184 -8.49 -19.12 0.19
C SER A 184 -8.91 -17.65 0.14
N GLY A 185 -7.95 -16.75 0.40
CA GLY A 185 -8.13 -15.32 0.21
C GLY A 185 -8.15 -14.94 -1.28
N TRP A 186 -8.66 -13.75 -1.60
CA TRP A 186 -8.73 -13.27 -2.99
C TRP A 186 -7.56 -12.36 -3.41
N ALA A 187 -6.70 -11.96 -2.48
CA ALA A 187 -5.61 -10.99 -2.71
C ALA A 187 -4.30 -11.62 -3.24
N GLY A 188 -4.39 -12.72 -3.99
CA GLY A 188 -3.25 -13.45 -4.51
C GLY A 188 -2.78 -14.56 -3.58
N GLY A 189 -2.61 -15.75 -4.15
CA GLY A 189 -2.29 -16.97 -3.41
C GLY A 189 -3.51 -17.88 -3.25
N TRP A 190 -3.84 -18.61 -4.32
CA TRP A 190 -4.51 -19.89 -4.13
C TRP A 190 -3.51 -20.82 -3.45
N GLU A 191 -3.58 -20.93 -2.12
CA GLU A 191 -2.93 -21.98 -1.35
C GLU A 191 -3.63 -23.31 -1.66
N ILE A 192 -3.41 -23.85 -2.87
CA ILE A 192 -3.78 -25.23 -3.20
C ILE A 192 -2.62 -26.10 -2.77
N GLU A 193 -2.91 -27.15 -2.02
CA GLU A 193 -2.01 -28.28 -1.78
C GLU A 193 -1.28 -28.69 -3.07
N ASP A 194 0.02 -28.97 -3.00
CA ASP A 194 0.89 -29.15 -4.18
C ASP A 194 0.49 -30.30 -5.13
N GLU A 195 -0.42 -31.21 -4.74
CA GLU A 195 -0.81 -32.34 -5.58
C GLU A 195 -2.09 -32.06 -6.41
N PRO A 196 -1.99 -32.05 -7.75
CA PRO A 196 -3.15 -31.87 -8.63
C PRO A 196 -4.05 -33.11 -8.61
N THR A 197 -5.27 -32.98 -8.09
CA THR A 197 -6.29 -34.06 -8.14
C THR A 197 -7.40 -33.77 -9.15
N PRO A 198 -8.10 -34.79 -9.68
CA PRO A 198 -9.25 -34.59 -10.58
C PRO A 198 -10.34 -33.69 -10.00
N GLU A 199 -10.59 -33.79 -8.69
CA GLU A 199 -11.56 -32.96 -7.96
C GLU A 199 -11.14 -31.49 -7.96
N ARG A 200 -9.83 -31.21 -7.85
CA ARG A 200 -9.29 -29.85 -7.92
C ARG A 200 -9.44 -29.25 -9.30
N PHE A 201 -9.18 -30.02 -10.36
CA PHE A 201 -9.44 -29.56 -11.73
C PHE A 201 -10.93 -29.26 -11.97
N ALA A 202 -11.82 -30.12 -11.47
CA ALA A 202 -13.25 -29.88 -11.57
C ALA A 202 -13.68 -28.62 -10.79
N GLN A 203 -13.11 -28.39 -9.60
CA GLN A 203 -13.34 -27.19 -8.80
C GLN A 203 -12.84 -25.92 -9.52
N ALA A 204 -11.59 -25.92 -10.00
CA ALA A 204 -11.01 -24.80 -10.74
C ALA A 204 -11.83 -24.44 -11.97
N ARG A 205 -12.24 -25.45 -12.75
CA ARG A 205 -13.13 -25.25 -13.90
C ARG A 205 -14.46 -24.61 -13.50
N ALA A 206 -15.14 -25.17 -12.50
CA ALA A 206 -16.44 -24.67 -12.07
C ALA A 206 -16.37 -23.22 -11.59
N ILE A 207 -15.27 -22.84 -10.95
CA ILE A 207 -15.06 -21.48 -10.48
C ILE A 207 -14.73 -20.53 -11.64
N LEU A 208 -13.82 -20.92 -12.54
CA LEU A 208 -13.50 -20.11 -13.72
C LEU A 208 -14.75 -19.91 -14.61
N GLU A 209 -15.59 -20.92 -14.76
CA GLU A 209 -16.87 -20.80 -15.47
C GLU A 209 -17.83 -19.83 -14.75
N ALA A 210 -17.85 -19.81 -13.42
CA ALA A 210 -18.72 -18.94 -12.63
C ALA A 210 -18.24 -17.49 -12.52
N LEU A 211 -16.93 -17.24 -12.61
CA LEU A 211 -16.33 -15.91 -12.56
C LEU A 211 -16.34 -15.19 -13.91
N LEU A 212 -16.69 -15.88 -15.00
CA LEU A 212 -16.74 -15.28 -16.33
C LEU A 212 -17.96 -14.35 -16.45
N PRO A 213 -17.79 -13.06 -16.78
CA PRO A 213 -18.92 -12.15 -16.93
C PRO A 213 -19.70 -12.42 -18.23
N ASP A 214 -21.00 -12.12 -18.20
CA ASP A 214 -21.91 -12.29 -19.35
C ASP A 214 -21.58 -11.35 -20.52
N GLN A 215 -20.93 -10.22 -20.23
CA GLN A 215 -20.53 -9.18 -21.18
C GLN A 215 -19.05 -8.87 -21.04
N ARG A 216 -18.45 -8.35 -22.11
CA ARG A 216 -17.07 -7.87 -22.07
C ARG A 216 -16.99 -6.63 -21.19
N LEU A 217 -16.01 -6.59 -20.29
CA LEU A 217 -15.75 -5.42 -19.44
C LEU A 217 -15.21 -4.26 -20.28
N ALA A 218 -15.59 -3.04 -19.93
CA ALA A 218 -15.18 -1.82 -20.64
C ALA A 218 -13.65 -1.60 -20.58
N SER A 219 -13.05 -1.95 -19.43
CA SER A 219 -11.61 -1.93 -19.17
C SER A 219 -11.14 -3.31 -18.75
N GLU A 220 -9.85 -3.58 -18.92
CA GLU A 220 -9.24 -4.83 -18.49
C GLU A 220 -9.20 -4.90 -16.95
N GLU A 221 -9.59 -6.04 -16.40
CA GLU A 221 -9.57 -6.29 -14.96
C GLU A 221 -8.79 -7.59 -14.64
N PRO A 222 -7.93 -7.63 -13.61
CA PRO A 222 -7.46 -6.47 -12.85
C PRO A 222 -6.52 -5.60 -13.71
N PRO A 223 -6.38 -4.29 -13.42
CA PRO A 223 -5.40 -3.45 -14.10
C PRO A 223 -3.99 -3.96 -13.84
N HIS A 224 -3.12 -3.87 -14.85
CA HIS A 224 -1.72 -4.22 -14.71
C HIS A 224 -0.91 -3.07 -14.10
N TRP A 225 0.04 -3.40 -13.22
CA TRP A 225 1.05 -2.46 -12.72
C TRP A 225 2.43 -3.13 -12.79
N GLU A 226 3.35 -2.48 -13.51
CA GLU A 226 4.73 -2.95 -13.72
C GLU A 226 5.72 -2.33 -12.73
N GLY A 227 5.27 -1.39 -11.90
CA GLY A 227 6.14 -0.69 -10.95
C GLY A 227 6.62 -1.60 -9.82
N LYS A 228 7.77 -1.25 -9.26
CA LYS A 228 8.32 -1.89 -8.07
C LYS A 228 7.74 -1.24 -6.82
N TRP A 229 7.28 -2.08 -5.88
CA TRP A 229 6.66 -1.69 -4.60
C TRP A 229 7.35 -0.57 -3.81
N ILE A 230 8.67 -0.47 -3.85
CA ILE A 230 9.47 0.47 -3.05
C ILE A 230 10.01 1.63 -3.90
N GLU A 231 10.41 1.38 -5.14
CA GLU A 231 11.06 2.39 -5.99
C GLU A 231 10.03 3.36 -6.60
N ASP A 232 8.81 2.89 -6.85
CA ASP A 232 7.76 3.65 -7.56
C ASP A 232 6.56 3.97 -6.64
N ALA A 233 6.82 4.22 -5.35
CA ALA A 233 5.77 4.47 -4.36
C ALA A 233 4.92 5.70 -4.71
N GLU A 234 5.55 6.76 -5.21
CA GLU A 234 4.88 8.01 -5.62
C GLU A 234 4.03 7.82 -6.90
N ASP A 235 4.40 6.86 -7.76
CA ASP A 235 3.68 6.51 -8.98
C ASP A 235 2.66 5.38 -8.76
N ARG A 236 2.43 4.97 -7.50
CA ARG A 236 1.53 3.86 -7.16
C ARG A 236 0.10 4.25 -7.54
N PRO A 237 -0.57 3.48 -8.41
CA PRO A 237 -1.97 3.73 -8.71
C PRO A 237 -2.86 3.64 -7.47
N ALA A 238 -3.82 4.55 -7.34
CA ALA A 238 -4.74 4.62 -6.20
C ALA A 238 -5.50 3.29 -5.94
N TRP A 239 -5.76 2.50 -6.99
CA TRP A 239 -6.41 1.20 -6.81
C TRP A 239 -5.58 0.20 -5.99
N LEU A 240 -4.25 0.29 -5.97
CA LEU A 240 -3.44 -0.55 -5.09
C LEU A 240 -3.63 -0.16 -3.62
N GLU A 241 -3.77 1.14 -3.34
CA GLU A 241 -3.98 1.64 -1.99
C GLU A 241 -5.34 1.20 -1.41
N VAL A 242 -6.36 1.09 -2.26
CA VAL A 242 -7.67 0.54 -1.86
C VAL A 242 -7.54 -0.87 -1.26
N GLN A 243 -6.57 -1.67 -1.71
CA GLN A 243 -6.36 -3.02 -1.16
C GLN A 243 -5.97 -3.01 0.32
N MET A 244 -5.34 -1.94 0.83
CA MET A 244 -5.04 -1.79 2.26
C MET A 244 -6.29 -1.80 3.13
N VAL A 245 -7.44 -1.40 2.58
CA VAL A 245 -8.75 -1.44 3.25
C VAL A 245 -9.45 -2.76 2.97
N LEU A 246 -9.49 -3.18 1.70
CA LEU A 246 -10.31 -4.32 1.29
C LEU A 246 -9.81 -5.66 1.83
N ILE A 247 -8.50 -5.89 1.83
CA ILE A 247 -7.90 -7.16 2.28
C ILE A 247 -8.26 -7.46 3.75
N PRO A 248 -8.01 -6.57 4.72
CA PRO A 248 -8.39 -6.83 6.11
C PRO A 248 -9.91 -6.81 6.36
N LEU A 249 -10.69 -6.07 5.57
CA LEU A 249 -12.14 -5.98 5.73
C LEU A 249 -12.88 -7.22 5.20
N MET A 250 -12.38 -7.80 4.12
CA MET A 250 -12.97 -8.93 3.43
C MET A 250 -11.86 -9.89 3.03
N PRO A 251 -11.18 -10.59 3.96
CA PRO A 251 -10.04 -11.44 3.61
C PRO A 251 -10.38 -12.62 2.68
N ASP A 252 -11.64 -13.04 2.61
CA ASP A 252 -12.09 -14.17 1.79
C ASP A 252 -13.34 -13.86 0.95
N ALA A 253 -13.59 -14.69 -0.07
CA ALA A 253 -14.66 -14.50 -1.04
C ALA A 253 -16.08 -14.48 -0.42
N ARG A 254 -16.30 -15.10 0.74
CA ARG A 254 -17.61 -15.13 1.42
C ARG A 254 -17.96 -13.79 2.03
N LEU A 255 -16.94 -12.98 2.30
CA LEU A 255 -17.07 -11.66 2.90
C LEU A 255 -17.22 -10.56 1.84
N VAL A 256 -17.16 -10.88 0.55
CA VAL A 256 -17.35 -9.90 -0.53
C VAL A 256 -18.83 -9.59 -0.69
N THR A 257 -19.26 -8.52 -0.02
CA THR A 257 -20.65 -8.04 -0.03
C THR A 257 -20.74 -6.59 -0.47
N ARG A 258 -21.91 -6.18 -0.98
CA ARG A 258 -22.17 -4.81 -1.42
C ARG A 258 -21.96 -3.81 -0.28
N GLU A 259 -22.49 -4.11 0.89
CA GLU A 259 -22.44 -3.25 2.07
C GLU A 259 -21.02 -3.04 2.57
N ARG A 260 -20.17 -4.06 2.49
CA ARG A 260 -18.75 -3.94 2.87
C ARG A 260 -17.94 -3.18 1.85
N LEU A 261 -18.21 -3.34 0.55
CA LEU A 261 -17.58 -2.51 -0.49
C LEU A 261 -17.99 -1.04 -0.39
N ILE A 262 -19.27 -0.74 -0.14
CA ILE A 262 -19.74 0.64 0.11
C ILE A 262 -19.08 1.20 1.37
N TRP A 263 -18.94 0.41 2.43
CA TRP A 263 -18.23 0.84 3.63
C TRP A 263 -16.75 1.14 3.33
N ALA A 264 -16.10 0.30 2.53
CA ALA A 264 -14.72 0.48 2.12
C ALA A 264 -14.53 1.74 1.28
N TRP A 265 -15.48 2.07 0.40
CA TRP A 265 -15.47 3.32 -0.37
C TRP A 265 -15.35 4.54 0.56
N HIS A 266 -16.22 4.63 1.57
CA HIS A 266 -16.15 5.72 2.55
C HIS A 266 -14.87 5.71 3.39
N GLU A 267 -14.29 4.55 3.66
CA GLU A 267 -13.00 4.49 4.34
C GLU A 267 -11.86 4.97 3.44
N CYS A 268 -11.88 4.61 2.16
CA CYS A 268 -10.92 5.09 1.18
C CYS A 268 -10.99 6.62 1.02
N GLU A 269 -12.19 7.21 1.01
CA GLU A 269 -12.35 8.68 1.03
C GLU A 269 -11.74 9.31 2.29
N ARG A 270 -11.99 8.72 3.48
CA ARG A 270 -11.40 9.19 4.75
C ARG A 270 -9.88 9.07 4.75
N LEU A 271 -9.34 8.10 4.01
CA LEU A 271 -7.93 7.91 3.76
C LEU A 271 -7.39 8.81 2.62
N GLY A 272 -8.22 9.66 2.02
CA GLY A 272 -7.77 10.57 0.95
C GLY A 272 -7.21 9.81 -0.26
N ILE A 273 -7.73 8.61 -0.54
CA ILE A 273 -7.42 7.84 -1.74
C ILE A 273 -8.25 8.43 -2.89
N ASP A 274 -7.60 8.72 -4.01
CA ASP A 274 -8.28 9.22 -5.20
C ASP A 274 -9.08 8.08 -5.88
N LEU A 275 -10.39 8.07 -5.68
CA LEU A 275 -11.28 7.04 -6.21
C LEU A 275 -11.81 7.48 -7.58
N GLU A 276 -11.57 6.64 -8.60
CA GLU A 276 -12.15 6.83 -9.94
C GLU A 276 -13.69 6.80 -9.95
N ASP A 277 -14.31 6.12 -8.97
CA ASP A 277 -15.74 5.90 -8.92
C ASP A 277 -16.47 7.06 -8.23
N ALA A 278 -17.36 7.72 -8.97
CA ALA A 278 -18.14 8.85 -8.45
C ALA A 278 -19.18 8.47 -7.38
N THR A 279 -19.50 7.18 -7.21
CA THR A 279 -20.52 6.70 -6.26
C THR A 279 -20.07 5.41 -5.56
N PRO A 280 -20.51 5.16 -4.31
CA PRO A 280 -20.25 3.91 -3.62
C PRO A 280 -20.77 2.67 -4.38
N GLU A 281 -21.87 2.81 -5.11
CA GLU A 281 -22.46 1.72 -5.90
C GLU A 281 -21.58 1.34 -7.09
N ALA A 282 -21.10 2.33 -7.84
CA ALA A 282 -20.18 2.10 -8.95
C ALA A 282 -18.87 1.47 -8.46
N PHE A 283 -18.36 1.91 -7.31
CA PHE A 283 -17.21 1.30 -6.66
C PHE A 283 -17.45 -0.17 -6.32
N ALA A 284 -18.60 -0.48 -5.71
CA ALA A 284 -18.93 -1.86 -5.35
C ALA A 284 -19.02 -2.78 -6.58
N GLU A 285 -19.61 -2.30 -7.67
CA GLU A 285 -19.69 -3.07 -8.93
C GLU A 285 -18.31 -3.31 -9.55
N ARG A 286 -17.49 -2.25 -9.68
CA ARG A 286 -16.13 -2.34 -10.23
C ARG A 286 -15.24 -3.25 -9.39
N TRP A 287 -15.26 -3.08 -8.07
CA TRP A 287 -14.42 -3.88 -7.18
C TRP A 287 -14.88 -5.32 -7.05
N ALA A 288 -16.17 -5.62 -7.17
CA ALA A 288 -16.63 -7.00 -7.26
C ALA A 288 -16.07 -7.68 -8.53
N ALA A 289 -16.10 -6.99 -9.67
CA ALA A 289 -15.50 -7.50 -10.91
C ALA A 289 -13.97 -7.66 -10.79
N ARG A 290 -13.28 -6.70 -10.18
CA ARG A 290 -11.83 -6.75 -9.94
C ARG A 290 -11.42 -7.89 -8.99
N ILE A 291 -12.17 -8.10 -7.91
CA ILE A 291 -11.93 -9.21 -6.97
C ILE A 291 -12.18 -10.55 -7.69
N ALA A 292 -13.23 -10.66 -8.49
CA ALA A 292 -13.48 -11.83 -9.32
C ALA A 292 -12.33 -12.09 -10.31
N ALA A 293 -11.78 -11.03 -10.91
CA ALA A 293 -10.66 -11.11 -11.83
C ALA A 293 -9.37 -11.57 -11.13
N ASN A 294 -9.05 -11.04 -9.93
CA ASN A 294 -7.91 -11.48 -9.12
C ASN A 294 -8.01 -12.96 -8.75
N LEU A 295 -9.21 -13.44 -8.39
CA LEU A 295 -9.45 -14.85 -8.10
C LEU A 295 -9.21 -15.73 -9.34
N ALA A 296 -9.72 -15.30 -10.49
CA ALA A 296 -9.52 -16.03 -11.74
C ALA A 296 -8.05 -16.05 -12.18
N GLN A 297 -7.34 -14.92 -12.04
CA GLN A 297 -5.89 -14.84 -12.26
C GLN A 297 -5.15 -15.91 -11.47
N GLY A 298 -5.41 -16.04 -10.16
CA GLY A 298 -4.74 -17.08 -9.34
C GLY A 298 -5.02 -18.51 -9.80
N MET A 299 -6.22 -18.79 -10.32
CA MET A 299 -6.55 -20.13 -10.87
C MET A 299 -5.91 -20.37 -12.24
N LEU A 300 -5.88 -19.36 -13.10
CA LEU A 300 -5.20 -19.44 -14.39
C LEU A 300 -3.70 -19.62 -14.17
N GLU A 301 -3.12 -18.94 -13.18
CA GLU A 301 -1.73 -19.10 -12.77
C GLU A 301 -1.42 -20.56 -12.39
N TRP A 302 -2.26 -21.15 -11.56
CA TRP A 302 -2.12 -22.55 -11.15
C TRP A 302 -2.18 -23.51 -12.36
N LEU A 303 -3.08 -23.28 -13.32
CA LEU A 303 -3.30 -24.15 -14.48
C LEU A 303 -2.13 -24.19 -15.49
N TRP A 304 -1.24 -23.20 -15.48
CA TRP A 304 -0.03 -23.24 -16.33
C TRP A 304 1.24 -23.67 -15.58
N ARG A 305 1.15 -24.02 -14.29
CA ARG A 305 2.26 -24.67 -13.58
C ARG A 305 2.51 -26.08 -14.12
N GLU A 306 3.76 -26.55 -13.99
CA GLU A 306 4.16 -27.88 -14.43
C GLU A 306 3.25 -28.97 -13.80
N GLY A 307 2.77 -29.91 -14.62
CA GLY A 307 1.87 -30.98 -14.19
C GLY A 307 0.42 -30.57 -13.91
N CYS A 308 0.09 -29.28 -13.98
CA CYS A 308 -1.25 -28.75 -13.70
C CYS A 308 -2.02 -28.35 -14.97
N PHE A 309 -1.53 -28.73 -16.15
CA PHE A 309 -2.18 -28.35 -17.41
C PHE A 309 -3.43 -29.18 -17.68
N ALA A 310 -4.53 -28.51 -18.03
CA ALA A 310 -5.78 -29.16 -18.44
C ALA A 310 -6.23 -28.69 -19.84
N PRO A 311 -6.56 -29.59 -20.78
CA PRO A 311 -6.95 -29.19 -22.14
C PRO A 311 -8.14 -28.24 -22.22
N TRP A 312 -9.11 -28.36 -21.31
CA TRP A 312 -10.28 -27.46 -21.26
C TRP A 312 -9.92 -26.02 -20.88
N ALA A 313 -8.74 -25.78 -20.29
CA ALA A 313 -8.32 -24.47 -19.82
C ALA A 313 -8.05 -23.50 -20.98
N GLN A 314 -7.66 -23.99 -22.16
CA GLN A 314 -7.45 -23.17 -23.35
C GLN A 314 -8.74 -22.48 -23.81
N ASP A 315 -9.84 -23.23 -23.87
CA ASP A 315 -11.15 -22.69 -24.26
C ASP A 315 -11.64 -21.64 -23.25
N LEU A 316 -11.36 -21.82 -21.96
CA LEU A 316 -11.69 -20.81 -20.96
C LEU A 316 -10.78 -19.60 -21.06
N ALA A 317 -9.47 -19.78 -21.23
CA ALA A 317 -8.53 -18.66 -21.39
C ALA A 317 -8.91 -17.74 -22.56
N ILE A 318 -9.33 -18.30 -23.71
CA ILE A 318 -9.84 -17.52 -24.84
C ILE A 318 -11.06 -16.67 -24.42
N ARG A 319 -12.00 -17.25 -23.68
CA ARG A 319 -13.18 -16.51 -23.20
C ARG A 319 -12.79 -15.41 -22.21
N TYR A 320 -11.82 -15.65 -21.33
CA TYR A 320 -11.33 -14.64 -20.39
C TYR A 320 -10.73 -13.43 -21.13
N ILE A 321 -9.93 -13.70 -22.17
CA ILE A 321 -9.40 -12.66 -23.09
C ILE A 321 -10.55 -11.91 -23.77
N ASP A 322 -11.53 -12.63 -24.34
CA ASP A 322 -12.69 -12.02 -25.02
C ASP A 322 -13.53 -11.13 -24.08
N ARG A 323 -13.62 -11.50 -22.81
CA ARG A 323 -14.36 -10.80 -21.76
C ARG A 323 -13.57 -9.68 -21.08
N ASN A 324 -12.29 -9.51 -21.42
CA ASN A 324 -11.40 -8.50 -20.86
C ASN A 324 -11.16 -8.68 -19.35
N ILE A 325 -10.99 -9.93 -18.92
CA ILE A 325 -10.78 -10.32 -17.52
C ILE A 325 -9.59 -11.28 -17.42
N ALA A 326 -8.68 -11.04 -16.47
CA ALA A 326 -7.42 -11.76 -16.25
C ALA A 326 -6.64 -12.02 -17.57
N VAL A 327 -6.58 -11.02 -18.44
CA VAL A 327 -6.08 -11.16 -19.82
C VAL A 327 -4.60 -11.58 -19.84
N THR A 328 -3.77 -10.98 -18.97
CA THR A 328 -2.36 -11.35 -18.85
C THR A 328 -2.17 -12.85 -18.58
N ASP A 329 -2.83 -13.39 -17.55
CA ASP A 329 -2.68 -14.80 -17.14
C ASP A 329 -3.35 -15.77 -18.11
N ALA A 330 -4.48 -15.39 -18.69
CA ALA A 330 -5.12 -16.17 -19.75
C ALA A 330 -4.23 -16.26 -21.00
N THR A 331 -3.60 -15.15 -21.39
CA THR A 331 -2.65 -15.10 -22.51
C THR A 331 -1.41 -15.94 -22.19
N ARG A 332 -0.89 -15.83 -20.97
CA ARG A 332 0.24 -16.64 -20.51
C ARG A 332 -0.07 -18.13 -20.58
N LEU A 333 -1.24 -18.56 -20.09
CA LEU A 333 -1.67 -19.95 -20.16
C LEU A 333 -1.67 -20.48 -21.60
N LEU A 334 -2.17 -19.70 -22.57
CA LEU A 334 -2.17 -20.10 -23.98
C LEU A 334 -0.76 -20.21 -24.57
N THR A 335 0.16 -19.31 -24.20
CA THR A 335 1.56 -19.37 -24.63
C THR A 335 2.25 -20.63 -24.09
N GLU A 336 2.13 -20.90 -22.78
CA GLU A 336 2.70 -22.08 -22.12
C GLU A 336 2.12 -23.38 -22.72
N ALA A 337 0.82 -23.41 -23.04
CA ALA A 337 0.17 -24.53 -23.70
C ALA A 337 0.76 -24.81 -25.09
N ALA A 338 1.05 -23.76 -25.87
CA ALA A 338 1.63 -23.88 -27.21
C ALA A 338 3.09 -24.37 -27.15
N GLU A 339 3.86 -23.92 -26.17
CA GLU A 339 5.23 -24.36 -25.94
C GLU A 339 5.28 -25.83 -25.50
N ALA A 340 4.42 -26.23 -24.57
CA ALA A 340 4.27 -27.64 -24.18
C ALA A 340 3.90 -28.50 -25.41
N GLY A 341 2.89 -28.09 -26.19
CA GLY A 341 2.51 -28.80 -27.42
C GLY A 341 3.63 -28.91 -28.46
N SER A 342 4.56 -27.95 -28.48
CA SER A 342 5.72 -27.94 -29.39
C SER A 342 6.86 -28.84 -28.90
N GLN A 343 7.06 -28.97 -27.59
CA GLN A 343 8.04 -29.89 -26.99
C GLN A 343 7.63 -31.37 -27.12
N TRP A 344 6.32 -31.63 -27.24
CA TRP A 344 5.75 -32.95 -27.53
C TRP A 344 5.39 -33.14 -29.02
N GLY A 345 6.00 -32.35 -29.92
CA GLY A 345 5.97 -32.63 -31.36
C GLY A 345 6.50 -34.06 -31.63
N PRO A 346 6.03 -34.73 -32.70
CA PRO A 346 6.34 -36.14 -32.91
C PRO A 346 7.86 -36.32 -32.92
N THR A 347 8.39 -37.03 -31.92
CA THR A 347 9.69 -37.67 -32.07
C THR A 347 9.60 -38.51 -33.33
N ALA A 348 10.65 -38.48 -34.15
CA ALA A 348 10.71 -39.15 -35.45
C ALA A 348 10.41 -40.67 -35.39
N ASP A 349 10.22 -41.23 -34.20
CA ASP A 349 9.94 -42.64 -33.91
C ASP A 349 8.57 -42.89 -33.24
N GLY A 350 7.54 -42.10 -33.53
CA GLY A 350 6.13 -42.55 -33.55
C GLY A 350 5.60 -43.45 -32.42
N ARG A 351 6.10 -43.33 -31.18
CA ARG A 351 5.62 -44.12 -30.04
C ARG A 351 4.93 -43.22 -29.02
N PRO A 352 3.68 -43.51 -28.64
CA PRO A 352 3.06 -42.86 -27.50
C PRO A 352 3.69 -43.38 -26.20
N CYS A 353 4.09 -42.48 -25.29
CA CYS A 353 4.36 -42.85 -23.90
C CYS A 353 3.04 -42.94 -23.11
N PRO A 354 2.91 -43.91 -22.18
CA PRO A 354 1.70 -44.17 -21.41
C PRO A 354 1.55 -43.17 -20.23
N PRO A 355 0.38 -43.14 -19.55
CA PRO A 355 -0.20 -41.96 -18.91
C PRO A 355 0.52 -41.46 -17.66
#